data_AF-A0A1F2RJ32-F1
#
_entry.id   AF-A0A1F2RJ32-F1
#
_cell.length_a   1.000
_cell.length_b   1.000
_cell.length_c   1.000
_cell.angle_alpha   90.00
_cell.angle_beta   90.00
_cell.angle_gamma   90.00
#
_symmetry.space_group_name_H-M   'P 1'
#
loop_
_entity.id
_entity.type
_entity.pdbx_description
1 polymer ?
#
loop_
_entity_poly.entity_id
_entity_poly.type
_entity_poly.pdbx_seq_one_letter_code
_entity_poly.pdbx_strand_id
1 'polypeptide(L)'
;MAGNPTETEIHEESRRVRRLQLIVNLVSSVISQGNLPVEEASHLVASTKQAALNLFPDKELAYDLIYKPRLQRLMQEVYRLQ
;
A
#
# COMPACT_ATOMS: atom_id res chain seq x y z
N MET A 1 19.91 -12.18 -22.40
CA MET A 1 18.84 -13.17 -22.20
C MET A 1 18.31 -12.95 -20.79
N ALA A 2 17.13 -12.35 -20.62
CA ALA A 2 16.52 -12.29 -19.31
C ALA A 2 16.00 -13.72 -19.02
N GLY A 3 16.74 -14.46 -18.17
CA GLY A 3 16.33 -15.79 -17.76
C GLY A 3 15.00 -15.69 -17.01
N ASN A 4 14.12 -16.68 -17.19
CA ASN A 4 12.91 -16.78 -16.38
C ASN A 4 13.28 -16.68 -14.89
N PRO A 5 12.49 -15.97 -14.07
CA PRO A 5 12.75 -15.86 -12.65
C PRO A 5 12.79 -17.25 -12.02
N THR A 6 13.79 -17.45 -11.16
CA THR A 6 13.96 -18.66 -10.38
C THR A 6 12.81 -18.84 -9.40
N GLU A 7 12.57 -20.07 -8.97
CA GLU A 7 11.55 -20.38 -7.96
C GLU A 7 11.76 -19.56 -6.67
N THR A 8 13.01 -19.35 -6.26
CA THR A 8 13.37 -18.50 -5.12
C THR A 8 12.94 -17.04 -5.33
N GLU A 9 13.22 -16.46 -6.49
CA GLU A 9 12.80 -15.08 -6.81
C GLU A 9 11.27 -14.93 -6.82
N ILE A 10 10.55 -15.92 -7.36
CA ILE A 10 9.07 -15.95 -7.35
C ILE A 10 8.54 -16.03 -5.91
N HIS A 11 9.15 -16.86 -5.07
CA HIS A 11 8.75 -16.97 -3.66
C HIS A 11 9.02 -15.68 -2.88
N GLU A 12 10.15 -15.03 -3.12
CA GLU A 12 10.47 -13.75 -2.50
C GLU A 12 9.51 -12.64 -2.94
N GLU A 13 9.22 -12.55 -4.23
CA GLU A 13 8.23 -11.61 -4.74
C GLU A 13 6.85 -11.86 -4.13
N SER A 14 6.42 -13.12 -4.09
CA SER A 14 5.16 -13.52 -3.44
C SER A 14 5.12 -13.13 -1.96
N ARG A 15 6.24 -13.28 -1.24
CA ARG A 15 6.35 -12.83 0.16
C ARG A 15 6.21 -11.32 0.29
N ARG A 16 6.86 -10.55 -0.58
CA ARG A 16 6.75 -9.08 -0.60
C ARG A 16 5.33 -8.62 -0.91
N VAL A 17 4.64 -9.28 -1.86
CA VAL A 17 3.25 -8.97 -2.21
C VAL A 17 2.32 -9.22 -1.02
N ARG A 18 2.43 -10.39 -0.39
CA ARG A 18 1.63 -10.71 0.82
C ARG A 18 1.89 -9.72 1.94
N ARG A 19 3.15 -9.31 2.16
CA ARG A 19 3.49 -8.31 3.16
C ARG A 19 2.85 -6.95 2.86
N LEU A 20 2.91 -6.48 1.61
CA LEU A 20 2.27 -5.22 1.23
C LEU A 20 0.75 -5.28 1.39
N GLN A 21 0.11 -6.40 1.00
CA GLN A 21 -1.31 -6.61 1.20
C GLN A 21 -1.71 -6.52 2.68
N LEU A 22 -0.92 -7.13 3.57
CA LEU A 22 -1.15 -7.02 5.02
C LEU A 22 -1.07 -5.57 5.52
N ILE A 23 -0.04 -4.82 5.10
CA ILE A 23 0.13 -3.41 5.48
C ILE A 23 -1.06 -2.58 4.99
N VAL A 24 -1.43 -2.71 3.72
CA VAL A 24 -2.55 -1.97 3.14
C VAL A 24 -3.87 -2.30 3.84
N ASN A 25 -4.12 -3.58 4.15
CA ASN A 25 -5.33 -4.00 4.85
C ASN A 25 -5.38 -3.46 6.28
N LEU A 26 -4.25 -3.48 6.99
CA LEU A 26 -4.14 -2.91 8.34
C LEU A 26 -4.44 -1.41 8.31
N VAL A 27 -3.78 -0.66 7.43
CA VAL A 27 -3.98 0.79 7.30
C VAL A 27 -5.40 1.11 6.88
N SER A 28 -5.98 0.34 5.96
CA SER A 28 -7.40 0.49 5.58
C SER A 28 -8.33 0.28 6.78
N SER A 29 -8.07 -0.75 7.60
CA SER A 29 -8.85 -1.03 8.80
C SER A 29 -8.76 0.12 9.82
N VAL A 30 -7.56 0.63 10.07
CA VAL A 30 -7.33 1.75 11.00
C VAL A 30 -8.04 3.02 10.52
N ILE A 31 -7.88 3.38 9.24
CA ILE A 31 -8.55 4.55 8.66
C ILE A 31 -10.07 4.39 8.72
N SER A 32 -10.61 3.21 8.39
CA SER A 32 -12.06 2.97 8.38
C SER A 32 -12.75 3.16 9.74
N GLN A 33 -12.00 3.07 10.83
CA GLN A 33 -12.54 3.33 12.17
C GLN A 33 -12.80 4.82 12.43
N GLY A 34 -12.15 5.72 11.69
CA GLY A 34 -12.35 7.18 11.82
C GLY A 34 -11.89 7.77 13.16
N ASN A 35 -11.13 7.02 13.95
CA ASN A 35 -10.70 7.42 15.30
C ASN A 35 -9.44 8.31 15.31
N LEU A 36 -8.81 8.52 14.15
CA LEU A 36 -7.59 9.32 14.01
C LEU A 36 -7.90 10.70 13.42
N PRO A 37 -7.15 11.76 13.77
CA PRO A 37 -7.13 13.00 13.01
C PRO A 37 -6.76 12.76 11.54
N VAL A 38 -7.27 13.60 10.64
CA VAL A 38 -6.98 13.50 9.19
C VAL A 38 -5.49 13.55 8.88
N GLU A 39 -4.71 14.32 9.63
CA GLU A 39 -3.26 14.42 9.46
C GLU A 39 -2.57 13.09 9.75
N GLU A 40 -2.91 12.43 10.86
CA GLU A 40 -2.36 11.13 11.23
C GLU A 40 -2.74 10.04 10.21
N ALA A 41 -4.00 10.04 9.77
CA ALA A 41 -4.44 9.13 8.71
C ALA A 41 -3.71 9.37 7.38
N SER A 42 -3.46 10.64 7.03
CA SER A 42 -2.66 11.01 5.86
C SER A 42 -1.20 10.53 6.00
N HIS A 43 -0.61 10.64 7.20
CA HIS A 43 0.70 10.10 7.50
C HIS A 43 0.76 8.57 7.36
N LEU A 44 -0.29 7.83 7.75
CA LEU A 44 -0.37 6.38 7.54
C LEU A 44 -0.43 6.01 6.06
N VAL A 45 -1.19 6.75 5.25
CA VAL A 45 -1.22 6.55 3.79
C VAL A 45 0.15 6.82 3.17
N ALA A 46 0.81 7.92 3.55
CA ALA A 46 2.16 8.24 3.06
C ALA A 46 3.20 7.18 3.46
N SER A 47 3.14 6.70 4.72
CA SER A 47 4.01 5.63 5.21
C SER A 47 3.77 4.30 4.48
N THR A 48 2.53 4.02 4.10
CA THR A 48 2.18 2.84 3.29
C THR A 48 2.82 2.90 1.91
N LYS A 49 2.82 4.09 1.27
CA LYS A 49 3.54 4.29 0.00
C LYS A 49 5.02 4.02 0.16
N GLN A 50 5.66 4.56 1.21
CA GLN A 50 7.08 4.31 1.44
C GLN A 50 7.39 2.83 1.71
N ALA A 51 6.53 2.13 2.46
CA ALA A 51 6.67 0.69 2.65
C ALA A 51 6.56 -0.08 1.32
N ALA A 52 5.66 0.33 0.43
CA ALA A 52 5.52 -0.27 -0.90
C ALA A 52 6.76 -0.06 -1.76
N LEU A 53 7.33 1.15 -1.77
CA LEU A 53 8.55 1.48 -2.52
C LEU A 53 9.78 0.75 -1.95
N ASN A 54 9.86 0.58 -0.63
CA ASN A 54 10.93 -0.21 -0.01
C ASN A 54 10.83 -1.71 -0.36
N LEU A 55 9.62 -2.25 -0.53
CA LEU A 55 9.40 -3.64 -0.96
C LEU A 55 9.58 -3.80 -2.48
N PHE A 56 9.26 -2.76 -3.26
CA PHE A 56 9.29 -2.79 -4.71
C PHE A 56 9.83 -1.46 -5.28
N PRO A 57 11.16 -1.25 -5.26
CA PRO A 57 11.77 0.02 -5.67
C PRO A 57 11.38 0.46 -7.08
N ASP A 58 11.24 -0.50 -8.00
CA ASP A 58 10.94 -0.22 -9.42
C ASP A 58 9.44 -0.31 -9.76
N LYS A 59 8.55 -0.48 -8.76
CA LYS A 59 7.11 -0.69 -9.00
C LYS A 59 6.21 0.40 -8.43
N GLU A 60 6.70 1.64 -8.37
CA GLU A 60 5.90 2.79 -7.94
C GLU A 60 4.60 2.95 -8.73
N LEU A 61 4.67 2.84 -10.07
CA LEU A 61 3.49 2.97 -10.93
C LEU A 61 2.41 1.93 -10.60
N ALA A 62 2.81 0.69 -10.28
CA ALA A 62 1.86 -0.35 -9.89
C ALA A 62 1.16 -0.02 -8.56
N TYR A 63 1.90 0.54 -7.59
CA TYR A 63 1.31 1.02 -6.35
C TYR A 63 0.30 2.15 -6.60
N ASP A 64 0.69 3.12 -7.41
CA ASP A 64 -0.12 4.29 -7.73
C ASP A 64 -1.40 3.93 -8.51
N LEU A 65 -1.40 2.84 -9.28
CA LEU A 65 -2.58 2.34 -9.99
C LEU A 65 -3.51 1.47 -9.12
N ILE A 66 -2.95 0.65 -8.22
CA ILE A 66 -3.71 -0.37 -7.50
C ILE A 66 -4.17 0.13 -6.12
N TYR A 67 -3.26 0.73 -5.36
CA TYR A 67 -3.47 0.99 -3.93
C TYR A 67 -3.83 2.44 -3.62
N LYS A 68 -3.18 3.39 -4.31
CA LYS A 68 -3.44 4.82 -4.11
C LYS A 68 -4.92 5.20 -4.31
N PRO A 69 -5.63 4.79 -5.38
CA PRO A 69 -7.03 5.17 -5.56
C PRO A 69 -7.94 4.60 -4.48
N ARG A 70 -7.62 3.39 -3.97
CA ARG A 70 -8.37 2.76 -2.88
C ARG A 70 -8.21 3.52 -1.58
N LEU A 71 -6.98 3.88 -1.21
CA LEU A 71 -6.71 4.65 0.01
C LEU A 71 -7.28 6.07 -0.09
N GLN A 72 -7.23 6.71 -1.27
CA GLN A 72 -7.84 8.02 -1.48
C GLN A 72 -9.35 8.00 -1.28
N ARG A 73 -10.07 7.03 -1.87
CA ARG A 73 -11.52 6.89 -1.65
C ARG A 73 -11.85 6.70 -0.19
N LEU A 74 -11.10 5.83 0.49
CA LEU A 74 -11.29 5.59 1.92
C LEU A 74 -11.09 6.86 2.75
N MET A 75 -10.06 7.65 2.45
CA MET A 75 -9.82 8.95 3.11
C MET A 75 -10.97 9.93 2.86
N GLN A 76 -11.47 10.01 1.63
CA GLN A 76 -12.62 10.88 1.28
C GLN A 76 -13.90 10.46 2.02
N GLU A 77 -14.17 9.16 2.10
CA GLU A 77 -15.36 8.61 2.76
C GLU A 77 -15.34 8.84 4.27
N VAL A 78 -14.22 8.56 4.93
CA VAL A 78 -14.09 8.65 6.39
C VAL A 78 -13.99 10.10 6.86
N TYR A 79 -13.15 10.91 6.19
CA TYR A 79 -12.83 12.26 6.63
C TYR A 79 -13.62 13.35 5.91
N ARG A 80 -14.53 12.97 4.99
CA ARG A 80 -15.36 13.89 4.20
C ARG A 80 -14.53 14.95 3.49
N LEU A 81 -13.37 14.54 2.97
CA LEU A 81 -12.50 15.40 2.19
C LEU A 81 -13.19 15.69 0.86
N GLN A 82 -13.47 16.97 0.60
CA GLN A 82 -14.06 17.45 -0.65
C GLN A 82 -13.02 17.58 -1.75
#